data_AF-A0A5B1BS39-F1
#
_entry.id   AF-A0A5B1BS39-F1
#
_cell.length_a   1.000
_cell.length_b   1.000
_cell.length_c   1.000
_cell.angle_alpha   90.00
_cell.angle_beta   90.00
_cell.angle_gamma   90.00
#
_symmetry.space_group_name_H-M   'P 1'
#
loop_
_entity.id
_entity.type
_entity.pdbx_description
1 polymer ?
#
loop_
_entity_poly.entity_id
_entity_poly.type
_entity_poly.pdbx_seq_one_letter_code
_entity_poly.pdbx_strand_id
1 'polypeptide(L)'
;AWSQSRVMLPGWYGTGSAFEQWIAAGPDSEADRLQVLHDLCQRWPFFRSVLSNMAQVLAKSDLGLAARYAALVADESLRRRVFDKIADEHHRTITMYKRITGHDDLLVDNPALARSVFNRFPYLEPLNHLQVELLRRYRSGEDNELVQRGILLTMNGLASALRNSG
;
A
#
# COMPACT_ATOMS: atom_id res chain seq x y z
N ALA A 1 -6.18 -10.78 1.24
CA ALA A 1 -5.00 -11.10 0.40
C ALA A 1 -4.00 -9.95 0.35
N TRP A 2 -4.32 -8.80 -0.28
CA TRP A 2 -3.39 -7.67 -0.44
C TRP A 2 -2.92 -7.00 0.86
N SER A 3 -3.76 -7.01 1.90
CA SER A 3 -3.37 -6.55 3.24
C SER A 3 -2.38 -7.49 3.91
N GLN A 4 -2.55 -8.80 3.72
CA GLN A 4 -1.63 -9.83 4.22
C GLN A 4 -0.25 -9.72 3.55
N SER A 5 -0.19 -9.36 2.27
CA SER A 5 1.07 -9.13 1.56
C SER A 5 1.60 -7.70 1.64
N ARG A 6 1.02 -6.86 2.50
CA ARG A 6 1.43 -5.47 2.75
C ARG A 6 1.41 -4.53 1.53
N VAL A 7 0.66 -4.87 0.49
CA VAL A 7 0.48 -3.98 -0.67
C VAL A 7 -0.69 -3.03 -0.47
N MET A 8 -1.77 -3.50 0.16
CA MET A 8 -3.03 -2.74 0.31
C MET A 8 -3.61 -2.25 -1.03
N LEU A 9 -3.35 -2.99 -2.12
CA LEU A 9 -3.57 -2.57 -3.51
C LEU A 9 -4.93 -1.89 -3.78
N PRO A 10 -6.09 -2.43 -3.34
CA PRO A 10 -7.39 -1.87 -3.71
C PRO A 10 -7.64 -0.46 -3.18
N GLY A 11 -6.91 -0.01 -2.15
CA GLY A 11 -7.15 1.29 -1.54
C GLY A 11 -6.41 2.47 -2.19
N TRP A 12 -5.61 2.24 -3.23
CA TRP A 12 -4.81 3.31 -3.85
C TRP A 12 -4.44 3.08 -5.32
N TYR A 13 -4.46 1.85 -5.83
CA TYR A 13 -3.93 1.55 -7.15
C TYR A 13 -4.73 2.24 -8.27
N GLY A 14 -4.01 2.93 -9.17
CA GLY A 14 -4.56 3.66 -10.30
C GLY A 14 -4.78 5.15 -10.03
N THR A 15 -4.76 5.58 -8.76
CA THR A 15 -4.99 6.98 -8.40
C THR A 15 -3.86 7.89 -8.87
N GLY A 16 -2.61 7.46 -8.72
CA GLY A 16 -1.45 8.21 -9.20
C GLY A 16 -1.49 8.40 -10.71
N SER A 17 -1.74 7.31 -11.44
CA SER A 17 -1.90 7.34 -12.90
C SER A 17 -3.06 8.23 -13.33
N ALA A 18 -4.21 8.18 -12.65
CA ALA A 18 -5.37 9.01 -12.97
C ALA A 18 -5.08 10.50 -12.82
N PHE A 19 -4.40 10.91 -11.74
CA PHE A 19 -4.01 12.30 -11.55
C PHE A 19 -3.00 12.78 -12.57
N GLU A 20 -1.94 12.00 -12.84
CA GLU A 20 -0.95 12.37 -13.85
C GLU A 20 -1.57 12.50 -15.25
N GLN A 21 -2.43 11.55 -15.64
CA GLN A 21 -3.12 11.60 -16.92
C GLN A 21 -4.05 12.81 -17.01
N TRP A 22 -4.81 13.10 -15.93
CA TRP A 22 -5.68 14.26 -15.91
C TRP A 22 -4.88 15.56 -15.99
N ILE A 23 -3.75 15.68 -15.29
CA ILE A 23 -2.86 16.85 -15.40
C ILE A 23 -2.33 17.00 -16.82
N ALA A 24 -1.88 15.91 -17.47
CA ALA A 24 -1.27 15.99 -18.80
C ALA A 24 -2.26 16.17 -19.97
N ALA A 25 -3.53 15.76 -19.82
CA ALA A 25 -4.50 15.74 -20.91
C ALA A 25 -5.25 17.08 -21.12
N GLY A 26 -5.05 18.08 -20.27
CA GLY A 26 -5.78 19.34 -20.32
C GLY A 26 -5.24 20.36 -21.32
N PRO A 27 -6.05 21.36 -21.70
CA PRO A 27 -5.58 22.48 -22.51
C PRO A 27 -4.70 23.47 -21.72
N ASP A 28 -4.83 23.50 -20.39
CA ASP A 28 -4.07 24.37 -19.49
C ASP A 28 -2.71 23.78 -19.14
N SER A 29 -1.81 24.61 -18.59
CA SER A 29 -0.50 24.13 -18.16
C SER A 29 -0.61 23.11 -17.01
N GLU A 30 0.40 22.24 -16.86
CA GLU A 30 0.43 21.28 -15.75
C GLU A 30 0.34 21.97 -14.38
N ALA A 31 0.93 23.15 -14.25
CA ALA A 31 0.91 23.94 -13.02
C ALA A 31 -0.51 24.42 -12.67
N ASP A 32 -1.24 24.94 -13.65
CA ASP A 32 -2.62 25.41 -13.45
C ASP A 32 -3.55 24.25 -13.05
N ARG A 33 -3.38 23.10 -13.70
CA ARG A 33 -4.18 21.90 -13.39
C ARG A 33 -3.84 21.34 -12.01
N LEU A 34 -2.55 21.31 -11.64
CA LEU A 34 -2.17 20.94 -10.28
C LEU A 34 -2.77 21.90 -9.25
N GLN A 35 -2.79 23.20 -9.53
CA GLN A 35 -3.41 24.19 -8.65
C GLN A 35 -4.90 23.92 -8.45
N VAL A 36 -5.63 23.49 -9.50
CA VAL A 36 -7.03 23.07 -9.36
C VAL A 36 -7.18 21.92 -8.38
N LEU A 37 -6.33 20.88 -8.45
CA LEU A 37 -6.38 19.75 -7.52
C LEU A 37 -6.06 20.18 -6.08
N HIS A 38 -5.07 21.08 -5.92
CA HIS A 38 -4.73 21.65 -4.62
C HIS A 38 -5.92 22.41 -4.02
N ASP A 39 -6.55 23.28 -4.80
CA ASP A 39 -7.73 24.04 -4.40
C ASP A 39 -8.91 23.14 -4.03
N LEU A 40 -9.14 22.05 -4.77
CA LEU A 40 -10.16 21.07 -4.42
C LEU A 40 -9.85 20.41 -3.07
N CYS A 41 -8.59 20.10 -2.79
CA CYS A 41 -8.16 19.56 -1.51
C CYS A 41 -8.39 20.53 -0.35
N GLN A 42 -8.22 21.84 -0.57
CA GLN A 42 -8.47 22.85 0.45
C GLN A 42 -9.96 23.11 0.67
N ARG A 43 -10.73 23.25 -0.42
CA ARG A 43 -12.10 23.78 -0.38
C ARG A 43 -13.18 22.71 -0.33
N TRP A 44 -12.90 21.49 -0.80
CA TRP A 44 -13.90 20.44 -0.89
C TRP A 44 -13.64 19.31 0.12
N PRO A 45 -14.42 19.22 1.21
CA PRO A 45 -14.20 18.23 2.26
C PRO A 45 -14.25 16.78 1.76
N PHE A 46 -15.07 16.48 0.75
CA PHE A 46 -15.15 15.13 0.19
C PHE A 46 -13.81 14.72 -0.45
N PHE A 47 -13.26 15.56 -1.33
CA PHE A 47 -11.99 15.27 -2.01
C PHE A 47 -10.84 15.11 -1.02
N ARG A 48 -10.77 16.01 -0.03
CA ARG A 48 -9.81 15.91 1.07
C ARG A 48 -9.94 14.59 1.85
N SER A 49 -11.17 14.20 2.21
CA SER A 49 -11.40 12.94 2.95
C SER A 49 -11.03 11.71 2.13
N VAL A 50 -11.31 11.70 0.82
CA VAL A 50 -10.91 10.61 -0.08
C VAL A 50 -9.38 10.48 -0.13
N LEU A 51 -8.66 11.59 -0.30
CA LEU A 51 -7.19 11.60 -0.29
C LEU A 51 -6.61 11.20 1.06
N SER A 52 -7.18 11.68 2.17
CA SER A 52 -6.76 11.29 3.52
C SER A 52 -6.94 9.79 3.74
N ASN A 53 -8.09 9.22 3.38
CA ASN A 53 -8.33 7.78 3.50
C ASN A 53 -7.34 6.95 2.66
N MET A 54 -7.08 7.37 1.42
CA MET A 54 -6.05 6.73 0.58
C MET A 54 -4.67 6.78 1.24
N ALA A 55 -4.28 7.94 1.77
CA ALA A 55 -2.99 8.13 2.43
C ALA A 55 -2.85 7.24 3.69
N GLN A 56 -3.94 7.09 4.47
CA GLN A 56 -3.98 6.18 5.61
C GLN A 56 -3.83 4.70 5.22
N VAL A 57 -4.30 4.31 4.04
CA VAL A 57 -4.09 2.96 3.50
C VAL A 57 -2.66 2.79 3.01
N LEU A 58 -2.14 3.76 2.25
CA LEU A 58 -0.75 3.77 1.76
C LEU A 58 0.26 3.72 2.91
N ALA A 59 0.00 4.43 4.02
CA ALA A 59 0.87 4.43 5.19
C ALA A 59 1.00 3.04 5.86
N LYS A 60 0.11 2.10 5.55
CA LYS A 60 0.17 0.72 6.03
C LYS A 60 0.89 -0.22 5.07
N SER A 61 1.19 0.22 3.85
CA SER A 61 1.88 -0.57 2.85
C SER A 61 3.39 -0.64 3.12
N ASP A 62 4.01 -1.74 2.68
CA ASP A 62 5.45 -1.96 2.75
C ASP A 62 5.88 -2.74 1.50
N LEU A 63 6.47 -2.04 0.53
CA LEU A 63 6.90 -2.66 -0.74
C LEU A 63 8.10 -3.60 -0.55
N GLY A 64 8.95 -3.36 0.45
CA GLY A 64 10.08 -4.25 0.73
C GLY A 64 9.60 -5.63 1.19
N LEU A 65 8.58 -5.65 2.06
CA LEU A 65 7.95 -6.88 2.51
C LEU A 65 7.07 -7.51 1.42
N ALA A 66 6.33 -6.70 0.66
CA ALA A 66 5.56 -7.17 -0.48
C ALA A 66 6.45 -7.86 -1.53
N ALA A 67 7.68 -7.37 -1.76
CA ALA A 67 8.65 -8.01 -2.66
C ALA A 67 9.01 -9.43 -2.19
N ARG A 68 9.09 -9.68 -0.88
CA ARG A 68 9.33 -11.02 -0.33
C ARG A 68 8.17 -11.98 -0.58
N TYR A 69 6.94 -11.49 -0.51
CA TYR A 69 5.77 -12.27 -0.94
C TYR A 69 5.77 -12.52 -2.44
N ALA A 70 6.13 -11.51 -3.25
CA ALA A 70 6.24 -11.66 -4.70
C ALA A 70 7.30 -12.70 -5.10
N ALA A 71 8.37 -12.85 -4.30
CA ALA A 71 9.39 -13.88 -4.49
C ALA A 71 8.89 -15.32 -4.31
N LEU A 72 7.66 -15.54 -3.83
CA LEU A 72 7.01 -16.86 -3.83
C LEU A 72 6.46 -17.26 -5.21
N VAL A 73 6.53 -16.38 -6.20
CA VAL A 73 6.24 -16.66 -7.61
C VAL A 73 7.53 -17.12 -8.29
N ALA A 74 7.56 -18.36 -8.78
CA ALA A 74 8.76 -18.96 -9.37
C ALA A 74 9.14 -18.34 -10.72
N ASP A 75 8.15 -17.92 -11.52
CA ASP A 75 8.38 -17.20 -12.77
C ASP A 75 8.83 -15.76 -12.47
N GLU A 76 10.14 -15.54 -12.59
CA GLU A 76 10.75 -14.24 -12.35
C GLU A 76 10.28 -13.18 -13.36
N SER A 77 10.04 -13.55 -14.61
CA SER A 77 9.59 -12.62 -15.64
C SER A 77 8.19 -12.09 -15.33
N LEU A 78 7.29 -12.99 -14.93
CA LEU A 78 5.94 -12.66 -14.47
C LEU A 78 6.00 -11.82 -13.19
N ARG A 79 6.82 -12.23 -12.22
CA ARG A 79 7.02 -11.53 -10.95
C ARG A 79 7.41 -10.07 -11.20
N ARG A 80 8.47 -9.82 -11.97
CA ARG A 80 8.94 -8.46 -12.29
C ARG A 80 7.87 -7.67 -13.03
N ARG A 81 7.32 -8.24 -14.10
CA ARG A 81 6.29 -7.57 -14.92
C ARG A 81 5.07 -7.08 -14.13
N VAL A 82 4.65 -7.81 -13.09
CA VAL A 82 3.50 -7.45 -12.26
C VAL A 82 3.91 -6.59 -11.07
N PHE A 83 4.94 -6.99 -10.33
CA PHE A 83 5.36 -6.29 -9.12
C PHE A 83 5.91 -4.90 -9.42
N ASP A 84 6.67 -4.74 -10.50
CA ASP A 84 7.24 -3.44 -10.87
C ASP A 84 6.12 -2.44 -11.22
N LYS A 85 5.05 -2.88 -11.90
CA LYS A 85 3.87 -2.03 -12.15
C LYS A 85 3.19 -1.57 -10.86
N ILE A 86 3.12 -2.44 -9.86
CA ILE A 86 2.56 -2.11 -8.54
C ILE A 86 3.47 -1.11 -7.84
N ALA A 87 4.78 -1.36 -7.83
CA ALA A 87 5.74 -0.47 -7.22
C ALA A 87 5.73 0.92 -7.90
N ASP A 88 5.74 0.98 -9.23
CA ASP A 88 5.69 2.23 -9.99
C ASP A 88 4.44 3.03 -9.67
N GLU A 89 3.26 2.39 -9.67
CA GLU A 89 2.01 3.07 -9.33
C GLU A 89 1.98 3.53 -7.87
N HIS A 90 2.61 2.79 -6.95
CA HIS A 90 2.72 3.18 -5.54
C HIS A 90 3.54 4.47 -5.38
N HIS A 91 4.73 4.51 -5.99
CA HIS A 91 5.58 5.70 -5.99
C HIS A 91 4.88 6.89 -6.66
N ARG A 92 4.22 6.65 -7.79
CA ARG A 92 3.43 7.65 -8.51
C ARG A 92 2.31 8.22 -7.64
N THR A 93 1.57 7.35 -6.96
CA THR A 93 0.46 7.75 -6.09
C THR A 93 0.94 8.59 -4.92
N ILE A 94 2.04 8.20 -4.25
CA ILE A 94 2.64 9.01 -3.17
C ILE A 94 3.10 10.36 -3.71
N THR A 95 3.78 10.39 -4.87
CA THR A 95 4.24 11.63 -5.49
C THR A 95 3.08 12.57 -5.78
N MET A 96 2.00 12.07 -6.38
CA MET A 96 0.81 12.89 -6.65
C MET A 96 0.12 13.36 -5.37
N TYR A 97 0.00 12.50 -4.35
CA TYR A 97 -0.54 12.90 -3.05
C TYR A 97 0.24 14.10 -2.48
N LYS A 98 1.58 14.04 -2.47
CA LYS A 98 2.43 15.12 -1.97
C LYS A 98 2.25 16.40 -2.77
N ARG A 99 2.24 16.30 -4.11
CA ARG A 99 2.03 17.46 -5.00
C ARG A 99 0.66 18.12 -4.79
N ILE A 100 -0.39 17.33 -4.63
CA ILE A 100 -1.76 17.83 -4.47
C ILE A 100 -1.99 18.42 -3.08
N THR A 101 -1.55 17.73 -2.03
CA THR A 101 -1.83 18.13 -0.65
C THR A 101 -0.81 19.14 -0.10
N GLY A 102 0.41 19.15 -0.62
CA GLY A 102 1.54 19.89 -0.04
C GLY A 102 2.12 19.25 1.22
N HIS A 103 1.67 18.05 1.62
CA HIS A 103 2.20 17.35 2.78
C HIS A 103 3.33 16.39 2.40
N ASP A 104 4.41 16.37 3.17
CA ASP A 104 5.53 15.45 2.97
C ASP A 104 5.30 14.05 3.53
N ASP A 105 4.40 13.91 4.51
CA ASP A 105 4.05 12.65 5.16
C ASP A 105 2.57 12.32 4.92
N LEU A 106 2.27 11.03 4.73
CA LEU A 106 0.93 10.51 4.46
C LEU A 106 -0.03 10.66 5.65
N LEU A 107 0.50 10.81 6.87
CA LEU A 107 -0.30 10.84 8.11
C LEU A 107 -0.19 12.17 8.88
N VAL A 108 0.20 13.26 8.21
CA VAL A 108 0.29 14.61 8.82
C VAL A 108 -1.00 15.01 9.54
N ASP A 109 -2.15 14.71 8.95
CA ASP A 109 -3.47 15.05 9.46
C ASP A 109 -3.99 14.08 10.55
N ASN A 110 -3.26 13.00 10.84
CA ASN A 110 -3.65 11.99 11.81
C ASN A 110 -2.47 11.45 12.65
N PRO A 111 -1.91 12.27 13.58
CA PRO A 111 -0.74 11.89 14.37
C PRO A 111 -1.02 10.72 15.33
N ALA A 112 -2.26 10.52 15.74
CA ALA A 112 -2.65 9.36 16.56
C ALA A 112 -2.52 8.05 15.76
N LEU A 113 -2.96 8.05 14.50
CA LEU A 113 -2.78 6.92 13.60
C LEU A 113 -1.29 6.71 13.29
N ALA A 114 -0.53 7.77 13.02
CA ALA A 114 0.92 7.67 12.76
C ALA A 114 1.64 6.93 13.90
N ARG A 115 1.40 7.33 15.15
CA ARG A 115 1.94 6.62 16.33
C ARG A 115 1.45 5.17 16.42
N SER A 116 0.18 4.93 16.14
CA SER A 116 -0.37 3.57 16.18
C SER A 116 0.25 2.66 15.11
N VAL A 117 0.54 3.18 13.92
CA VAL A 117 1.19 2.47 12.83
C VAL A 117 2.63 2.16 13.21
N PHE A 118 3.37 3.18 13.63
CA PHE A 118 4.77 3.06 14.08
C PHE A 118 4.94 2.01 15.18
N ASN A 119 4.10 2.04 16.22
CA ASN A 119 4.21 1.10 17.34
C ASN A 119 3.88 -0.36 16.98
N ARG A 120 3.10 -0.60 15.92
CA ARG A 120 2.67 -1.96 15.55
C ARG A 120 3.61 -2.64 14.56
N PHE A 121 4.27 -1.85 13.71
CA PHE A 121 5.10 -2.39 12.62
C PHE A 121 6.20 -3.35 13.08
N PRO A 122 6.93 -3.07 14.19
CA PRO A 122 7.96 -3.99 14.69
C PRO A 122 7.45 -5.39 15.03
N TYR A 123 6.16 -5.51 15.41
CA TYR A 123 5.54 -6.81 15.71
C TYR A 123 5.00 -7.50 14.45
N LEU A 124 4.73 -6.74 13.38
CA LEU A 124 4.17 -7.28 12.15
C LEU A 124 5.24 -7.87 11.25
N GLU A 125 6.42 -7.27 11.21
CA GLU A 125 7.50 -7.72 10.35
C GLU A 125 7.89 -9.19 10.59
N PRO A 126 8.13 -9.66 11.85
CA PRO A 126 8.42 -11.07 12.10
C PRO A 126 7.31 -12.02 11.65
N LEU A 127 6.05 -11.63 11.86
CA LEU A 127 4.88 -12.43 11.43
C LEU A 127 4.80 -12.55 9.91
N ASN A 128 5.12 -11.49 9.17
CA ASN A 128 5.14 -11.55 7.72
C ASN A 128 6.31 -12.41 7.21
N HIS A 129 7.50 -12.31 7.81
CA HIS A 129 8.62 -13.18 7.46
C HIS A 129 8.30 -14.65 7.68
N LEU A 130 7.73 -14.97 8.84
CA LEU A 130 7.29 -16.32 9.16
C LEU A 130 6.21 -16.78 8.16
N GLN A 131 5.25 -15.92 7.83
CA GLN A 131 4.20 -16.23 6.86
C GLN A 131 4.77 -16.52 5.47
N VAL A 132 5.73 -15.73 4.99
CA VAL A 132 6.40 -15.97 3.71
C VAL A 132 7.09 -17.33 3.70
N GLU A 133 7.79 -17.70 4.77
CA GLU A 133 8.48 -18.98 4.88
C GLU A 133 7.50 -20.16 4.94
N LEU A 134 6.44 -20.07 5.74
CA LEU A 134 5.44 -21.12 5.83
C LEU A 134 4.70 -21.32 4.49
N LEU A 135 4.37 -20.24 3.79
CA LEU A 135 3.79 -20.30 2.46
C LEU A 135 4.75 -20.92 1.43
N ARG A 136 6.06 -20.67 1.55
CA ARG A 136 7.08 -21.30 0.71
C ARG A 136 7.10 -22.81 0.90
N ARG A 137 7.19 -23.27 2.15
CA ARG A 137 7.18 -24.70 2.52
C ARG A 137 5.91 -25.40 2.05
N TYR A 138 4.76 -24.79 2.31
CA TYR A 138 3.47 -25.31 1.87
C TYR A 138 3.42 -25.47 0.35
N ARG A 139 3.90 -24.48 -0.41
CA ARG A 139 3.96 -24.53 -1.89
C ARG A 139 4.99 -25.51 -2.44
N SER A 140 6.02 -25.89 -1.67
CA SER A 140 6.96 -26.94 -2.04
C SER A 140 6.47 -28.35 -1.66
N GLY A 141 5.25 -28.48 -1.13
CA GLY A 141 4.63 -29.77 -0.78
C GLY A 141 4.80 -30.18 0.68
N GLU A 142 5.37 -29.33 1.55
CA GLU A 142 5.41 -29.59 2.99
C GLU A 142 4.09 -29.10 3.62
N ASP A 143 3.05 -29.94 3.56
CA ASP A 143 1.67 -29.60 3.93
C ASP A 143 1.23 -30.16 5.30
N ASN A 144 2.18 -30.45 6.18
CA ASN A 144 1.89 -30.98 7.52
C ASN A 144 1.08 -30.00 8.40
N GLU A 145 0.45 -30.53 9.44
CA GLU A 145 -0.44 -29.77 10.33
C GLU A 145 0.22 -28.54 10.96
N LEU A 146 1.51 -28.61 11.30
CA LEU A 146 2.24 -27.49 11.89
C LEU A 146 2.40 -26.34 10.90
N VAL A 147 2.71 -26.63 9.64
CA VAL A 147 2.80 -25.62 8.57
C VAL A 147 1.44 -24.96 8.35
N GLN A 148 0.38 -25.76 8.18
CA GLN A 148 -0.97 -25.23 7.95
C GLN A 148 -1.45 -24.37 9.13
N ARG A 149 -1.28 -24.86 10.36
CA ARG A 149 -1.63 -24.12 11.58
C ARG A 149 -0.81 -22.85 11.72
N GLY A 150 0.48 -22.90 11.42
CA GLY A 150 1.35 -21.73 11.38
C GLY A 150 0.81 -20.65 10.46
N ILE A 151 0.42 -21.02 9.23
CA ILE A 151 -0.14 -20.07 8.23
C ILE A 151 -1.41 -19.41 8.76
N LEU A 152 -2.30 -20.17 9.40
CA LEU A 152 -3.53 -19.64 9.96
C LEU A 152 -3.25 -18.68 11.14
N LEU A 153 -2.28 -19.01 12.00
CA LEU A 153 -1.91 -18.18 13.15
C LEU A 153 -1.29 -16.85 12.71
N THR A 154 -0.33 -16.88 11.79
CA THR A 154 0.28 -15.66 11.23
C THR A 154 -0.77 -14.83 10.48
N MET A 155 -1.63 -15.45 9.68
CA MET A 155 -2.71 -14.75 8.97
C MET A 155 -3.66 -14.01 9.92
N ASN A 156 -4.06 -14.67 11.00
CA ASN A 156 -4.90 -14.07 12.04
C ASN A 156 -4.18 -12.94 12.79
N GLY A 157 -2.91 -13.13 13.14
CA GLY A 157 -2.08 -12.10 13.78
C GLY A 157 -1.94 -10.85 12.92
N LEU A 158 -1.65 -11.03 11.63
CA LEU A 158 -1.54 -9.95 10.64
C LEU A 158 -2.87 -9.21 10.47
N ALA A 159 -3.98 -9.94 10.34
CA ALA A 159 -5.32 -9.34 10.20
C ALA A 159 -5.70 -8.48 11.41
N SER A 160 -5.42 -8.99 12.62
CA SER A 160 -5.78 -8.32 13.88
C SER A 160 -5.02 -7.01 14.09
N ALA A 161 -3.76 -6.97 13.67
CA ALA A 161 -2.88 -5.81 13.87
C ALA A 161 -3.08 -4.72 12.80
N LEU A 162 -3.39 -5.10 11.56
CA LEU A 162 -3.63 -4.16 10.46
C LEU A 162 -4.96 -3.39 10.59
N ARG A 163 -5.96 -3.96 11.29
CA ARG A 163 -7.31 -3.38 11.47
C ARG A 163 -7.88 -2.85 10.13
N ASN A 164 -8.72 -1.82 10.16
CA ASN A 164 -9.36 -1.23 8.97
C ASN A 164 -8.30 -0.89 7.91
N SER A 165 -8.33 -1.61 6.79
CA SER A 165 -7.30 -1.57 5.72
C SER A 165 -7.83 -0.93 4.43
N GLY A 166 -9.03 -0.33 4.50
CA GLY A 166 -9.83 0.18 3.39
C GLY A 166 -11.30 0.10 3.77
#